data_AF-A0A3G9JT17-F1
#
_entry.id   AF-A0A3G9JT17-F1
#
_cell.length_a   1.000
_cell.length_b   1.000
_cell.length_c   1.000
_cell.angle_alpha   90.00
_cell.angle_beta   90.00
_cell.angle_gamma   90.00
#
_symmetry.space_group_name_H-M   'P 1'
#
loop_
_entity.id
_entity.type
_entity.pdbx_description
1 polymer ?
#
loop_
_entity_poly.entity_id
_entity_poly.type
_entity_poly.pdbx_seq_one_letter_code
_entity_poly.pdbx_strand_id
1 'polypeptide(L)'
;MMRDKRKSTEYFDEYIAYQKKRIDRKEKKLQVSLYDKAKCERINLSLITYKVNLVIAEYSAGYSLRIIRKTVDDALDTIIEMEKPGFEPVLNLLAFQVALDDHYRINELMNKHGEMISKDKLLNCFATFIKTQEFVWKGTFTVTGVFDQLDQVVGSRTPEEALNTYLESWYENHADAAWYESDKNKNDVYVGYWSFESAALARILNLNEDILSKNIYYPIF
;
A
#
# COMPACT_ATOMS: atom_id res chain seq x y z
N MET A 1 -2.25 -11.73 -16.95
CA MET A 1 -3.46 -12.40 -16.40
C MET A 1 -3.93 -11.56 -15.21
N MET A 2 -5.24 -11.43 -15.03
CA MET A 2 -5.83 -10.68 -13.91
C MET A 2 -5.46 -11.34 -12.57
N ARG A 3 -5.07 -10.53 -11.57
CA ARG A 3 -4.64 -11.02 -10.26
C ARG A 3 -5.83 -11.24 -9.32
N ASP A 4 -6.78 -10.31 -9.30
CA ASP A 4 -8.01 -10.47 -8.50
C ASP A 4 -9.17 -10.97 -9.38
N LYS A 5 -9.87 -12.02 -8.94
CA LYS A 5 -10.97 -12.65 -9.68
C LYS A 5 -12.36 -12.36 -9.10
N ARG A 6 -12.48 -11.52 -8.07
CA ARG A 6 -13.76 -11.17 -7.44
C ARG A 6 -14.62 -10.23 -8.30
N LYS A 7 -13.99 -9.49 -9.21
CA LYS A 7 -14.64 -8.68 -10.24
C LYS A 7 -14.12 -9.04 -11.63
N SER A 8 -14.85 -8.64 -12.66
CA SER A 8 -14.48 -8.91 -14.05
C SER A 8 -13.40 -7.94 -14.55
N THR A 9 -12.80 -8.27 -15.69
CA THR A 9 -11.85 -7.37 -16.37
C THR A 9 -12.51 -6.05 -16.74
N GLU A 10 -13.73 -6.09 -17.25
CA GLU A 10 -14.51 -4.91 -17.63
C GLU A 10 -14.73 -3.97 -16.44
N TYR A 11 -15.04 -4.52 -15.25
CA TYR A 11 -15.17 -3.75 -14.03
C TYR A 11 -13.88 -2.97 -13.71
N PHE A 12 -12.73 -3.64 -13.75
CA PHE A 12 -11.45 -2.99 -13.43
C PHE A 12 -11.08 -1.95 -14.50
N ASP A 13 -11.34 -2.22 -15.78
CA ASP A 13 -11.08 -1.26 -16.86
C ASP A 13 -11.93 0.01 -16.69
N GLU A 14 -13.21 -0.13 -16.37
CA GLU A 14 -14.12 0.99 -16.09
C GLU A 14 -13.68 1.78 -14.85
N TYR A 15 -13.37 1.08 -13.75
CA TYR A 15 -12.88 1.69 -12.52
C TYR A 15 -11.60 2.49 -12.76
N ILE A 16 -10.59 1.88 -13.39
CA ILE A 16 -9.29 2.52 -13.68
C ILE A 16 -9.47 3.74 -14.57
N ALA A 17 -10.30 3.65 -15.61
CA ALA A 17 -10.58 4.77 -16.50
C ALA A 17 -11.26 5.93 -15.75
N TYR A 18 -12.22 5.63 -14.87
CA TYR A 18 -12.87 6.64 -14.02
C TYR A 18 -11.90 7.26 -13.01
N GLN A 19 -11.07 6.43 -12.38
CA GLN A 19 -10.10 6.86 -11.38
C GLN A 19 -9.05 7.80 -11.97
N LYS A 20 -8.52 7.49 -13.16
CA LYS A 20 -7.60 8.37 -13.90
C LYS A 20 -8.22 9.75 -14.20
N LYS A 21 -9.51 9.80 -14.55
CA LYS A 21 -10.23 11.08 -14.74
C LYS A 21 -10.35 11.88 -13.43
N ARG A 22 -10.54 11.22 -12.29
CA ARG A 22 -10.62 11.90 -10.98
C ARG A 22 -9.28 12.47 -10.56
N ILE A 23 -8.20 11.73 -10.78
CA ILE A 23 -6.83 12.15 -10.52
C ILE A 23 -6.51 13.40 -11.35
N ASP A 24 -6.72 13.35 -12.68
CA ASP A 24 -6.49 14.49 -13.58
C ASP A 24 -7.24 15.76 -13.13
N ARG A 25 -8.51 15.64 -12.73
CA ARG A 25 -9.29 16.78 -12.21
C ARG A 25 -8.70 17.36 -10.93
N LYS A 26 -8.19 16.51 -10.02
CA LYS A 26 -7.59 16.94 -8.75
C LYS A 26 -6.23 17.59 -8.98
N GLU A 27 -5.42 17.07 -9.89
CA GLU A 27 -4.13 17.63 -10.25
C GLU A 27 -4.27 19.00 -10.91
N LYS A 28 -5.20 19.16 -11.86
CA LYS A 28 -5.54 20.48 -12.43
C LYS A 28 -5.98 21.47 -11.36
N LYS A 29 -6.76 21.01 -10.37
CA LYS A 29 -7.19 21.86 -9.23
C LYS A 29 -6.01 22.23 -8.32
N LEU A 30 -5.05 21.33 -8.14
CA LEU A 30 -3.85 21.56 -7.34
C LEU A 30 -2.94 22.61 -8.01
N GLN A 31 -2.73 22.50 -9.33
CA GLN A 31 -1.91 23.44 -10.11
C GLN A 31 -2.40 24.90 -10.03
N VAL A 32 -3.72 25.12 -9.97
CA VAL A 32 -4.28 26.47 -9.81
C VAL A 32 -4.40 26.93 -8.35
N SER A 33 -3.96 26.11 -7.39
CA SER A 33 -4.06 26.40 -5.95
C SER A 33 -2.70 26.56 -5.26
N LEU A 34 -1.58 26.57 -6.00
CA LEU A 34 -0.21 26.48 -5.48
C LEU A 34 0.15 27.48 -4.36
N TYR A 35 -0.49 28.65 -4.34
CA TYR A 35 -0.25 29.69 -3.33
C TYR A 35 -1.10 29.54 -2.06
N ASP A 36 -2.05 28.61 -2.03
CA ASP A 36 -2.91 28.31 -0.89
C ASP A 36 -2.58 26.91 -0.35
N LYS A 37 -1.59 26.86 0.56
CA LYS A 37 -1.09 25.60 1.16
C LYS A 37 -2.19 24.77 1.81
N ALA A 38 -3.11 25.40 2.54
CA ALA A 38 -4.20 24.71 3.22
C ALA A 38 -5.17 24.06 2.22
N LYS A 39 -5.42 24.73 1.09
CA LYS A 39 -6.22 24.17 0.00
C LYS A 39 -5.48 23.06 -0.74
N CYS A 40 -4.18 23.20 -0.98
CA CYS A 40 -3.35 22.14 -1.54
C CYS A 40 -3.42 20.88 -0.66
N GLU A 41 -3.26 21.02 0.66
CA GLU A 41 -3.33 19.89 1.59
C GLU A 41 -4.70 19.19 1.52
N ARG A 42 -5.80 19.94 1.52
CA ARG A 42 -7.15 19.37 1.36
C ARG A 42 -7.34 18.64 0.02
N ILE A 43 -6.73 19.13 -1.06
CA ILE A 43 -6.77 18.46 -2.36
C ILE A 43 -5.96 17.17 -2.29
N ASN A 44 -4.75 17.23 -1.74
CA ASN A 44 -3.84 16.11 -1.62
C ASN A 44 -4.42 14.96 -0.80
N LEU A 45 -5.15 15.24 0.29
CA LEU A 45 -5.84 14.21 1.08
C LEU A 45 -6.74 13.30 0.22
N SER A 46 -7.46 13.86 -0.74
CA SER A 46 -8.28 13.06 -1.67
C SER A 46 -7.47 12.49 -2.84
N LEU A 47 -6.46 13.22 -3.31
CA LEU A 47 -5.63 12.82 -4.44
C LEU A 47 -4.83 11.56 -4.09
N ILE A 48 -4.24 11.50 -2.89
CA ILE A 48 -3.45 10.35 -2.46
C ILE A 48 -4.31 9.09 -2.35
N THR A 49 -5.52 9.19 -1.77
CA THR A 49 -6.47 8.07 -1.78
C THR A 49 -6.76 7.63 -3.20
N TYR A 50 -6.91 8.56 -4.15
CA TYR A 50 -7.20 8.17 -5.52
C TYR A 50 -6.03 7.46 -6.21
N LYS A 51 -4.81 7.96 -5.99
CA LYS A 51 -3.59 7.37 -6.55
C LYS A 51 -3.30 5.99 -5.96
N VAL A 52 -3.39 5.83 -4.64
CA VAL A 52 -3.21 4.52 -3.99
C VAL A 52 -4.27 3.53 -4.48
N ASN A 53 -5.55 3.94 -4.55
CA ASN A 53 -6.59 3.08 -5.10
C ASN A 53 -6.34 2.71 -6.57
N LEU A 54 -5.72 3.59 -7.36
CA LEU A 54 -5.33 3.29 -8.73
C LEU A 54 -4.20 2.25 -8.77
N VAL A 55 -3.17 2.38 -7.91
CA VAL A 55 -2.09 1.38 -7.78
C VAL A 55 -2.69 0.00 -7.50
N ILE A 56 -3.58 -0.09 -6.52
CA ILE A 56 -4.21 -1.36 -6.12
C ILE A 56 -5.09 -1.92 -7.25
N ALA A 57 -5.89 -1.08 -7.91
CA ALA A 57 -6.73 -1.52 -9.03
C ALA A 57 -5.89 -1.98 -10.24
N GLU A 58 -4.81 -1.29 -10.58
CA GLU A 58 -3.89 -1.71 -11.65
C GLU A 58 -3.20 -3.04 -11.30
N TYR A 59 -2.81 -3.23 -10.03
CA TYR A 59 -2.30 -4.50 -9.54
C TYR A 59 -3.33 -5.62 -9.71
N SER A 60 -4.55 -5.43 -9.21
CA SER A 60 -5.67 -6.38 -9.31
C SER A 60 -6.01 -6.74 -10.76
N ALA A 61 -6.03 -5.74 -11.65
CA ALA A 61 -6.30 -5.90 -13.08
C ALA A 61 -5.21 -6.66 -13.84
N GLY A 62 -4.06 -6.93 -13.21
CA GLY A 62 -2.97 -7.66 -13.83
C GLY A 62 -2.06 -6.79 -14.70
N TYR A 63 -2.00 -5.47 -14.44
CA TYR A 63 -1.10 -4.58 -15.16
C TYR A 63 0.36 -4.97 -14.87
N SER A 64 1.24 -4.68 -15.84
CA SER A 64 2.67 -4.93 -15.68
C SER A 64 3.25 -4.13 -14.52
N LEU A 65 4.24 -4.69 -13.81
CA LEU A 65 4.92 -4.01 -12.71
C LEU A 65 5.55 -2.67 -13.13
N ARG A 66 5.94 -2.52 -14.40
CA ARG A 66 6.46 -1.26 -14.94
C ARG A 66 5.41 -0.14 -14.91
N ILE A 67 4.14 -0.45 -15.16
CA ILE A 67 3.06 0.56 -15.10
C ILE A 67 2.77 0.88 -13.64
N ILE A 68 2.62 -0.16 -12.79
CA ILE A 68 2.33 -0.02 -11.37
C ILE A 68 3.41 0.83 -10.68
N ARG A 69 4.70 0.60 -10.98
CA ARG A 69 5.82 1.40 -10.46
C ARG A 69 5.65 2.89 -10.73
N LYS A 70 5.30 3.28 -11.96
CA LYS A 70 5.05 4.70 -12.28
C LYS A 70 3.91 5.31 -11.47
N THR A 71 2.85 4.54 -11.24
CA THR A 71 1.71 4.99 -10.42
C THR A 71 2.09 5.09 -8.94
N VAL A 72 2.97 4.19 -8.45
CA VAL A 72 3.55 4.25 -7.10
C VAL A 72 4.41 5.50 -6.95
N ASP A 73 5.30 5.78 -7.91
CA ASP A 73 6.17 6.96 -7.89
C ASP A 73 5.34 8.27 -7.85
N ASP A 74 4.30 8.36 -8.68
CA ASP A 74 3.37 9.50 -8.70
C ASP A 74 2.57 9.68 -7.39
N ALA A 75 2.24 8.58 -6.72
CA ALA A 75 1.62 8.61 -5.39
C ALA A 75 2.63 9.05 -4.32
N LEU A 76 3.88 8.60 -4.39
CA LEU A 76 4.96 9.00 -3.49
C LEU A 76 5.27 10.49 -3.61
N ASP A 77 5.31 11.03 -4.83
CA ASP A 77 5.45 12.47 -5.07
C ASP A 77 4.37 13.26 -4.32
N THR A 78 3.13 12.75 -4.32
CA THR A 78 2.02 13.38 -3.61
C THR A 78 2.24 13.34 -2.08
N ILE A 79 2.65 12.19 -1.52
CA ILE A 79 2.95 12.09 -0.08
C ILE A 79 4.11 13.00 0.32
N ILE A 80 5.16 13.07 -0.50
CA ILE A 80 6.31 13.95 -0.24
C ILE A 80 5.90 15.41 -0.25
N GLU A 81 4.83 15.83 -0.92
CA GLU A 81 4.34 17.22 -0.85
C GLU A 81 3.39 17.48 0.32
N MET A 82 2.71 16.46 0.86
CA MET A 82 1.78 16.60 1.99
C MET A 82 2.46 17.00 3.30
N GLU A 83 1.72 17.70 4.16
CA GLU A 83 2.17 17.99 5.53
C GLU A 83 1.93 16.82 6.48
N LYS A 84 0.75 16.17 6.37
CA LYS A 84 0.34 15.09 7.28
C LYS A 84 -0.31 13.96 6.50
N PRO A 85 0.49 13.07 5.86
CA PRO A 85 -0.07 11.91 5.19
C PRO A 85 -0.72 10.96 6.18
N GLY A 86 -1.72 10.21 5.72
CA GLY A 86 -2.31 9.12 6.49
C GLY A 86 -1.38 7.91 6.55
N PHE A 87 -1.53 7.08 7.59
CA PHE A 87 -0.73 5.87 7.79
C PHE A 87 -0.84 4.87 6.62
N GLU A 88 -2.06 4.48 6.24
CA GLU A 88 -2.30 3.44 5.24
C GLU A 88 -1.70 3.74 3.85
N PRO A 89 -1.83 4.96 3.29
CA PRO A 89 -1.12 5.32 2.06
C PRO A 89 0.40 5.14 2.15
N VAL A 90 1.02 5.55 3.26
CA VAL A 90 2.47 5.42 3.44
C VAL A 90 2.86 3.94 3.56
N LEU A 91 2.10 3.15 4.32
CA LEU A 91 2.31 1.71 4.47
C LEU A 91 2.26 1.00 3.11
N ASN A 92 1.20 1.23 2.33
CA ASN A 92 1.01 0.59 1.03
C ASN A 92 2.15 0.96 0.06
N LEU A 93 2.52 2.25 -0.02
CA LEU A 93 3.56 2.67 -0.96
C LEU A 93 4.96 2.17 -0.56
N LEU A 94 5.29 2.13 0.74
CA LEU A 94 6.53 1.51 1.21
C LEU A 94 6.53 0.00 0.93
N ALA A 95 5.42 -0.69 1.16
CA ALA A 95 5.30 -2.10 0.85
C ALA A 95 5.50 -2.38 -0.65
N PHE A 96 4.93 -1.54 -1.52
CA PHE A 96 5.18 -1.60 -2.96
C PHE A 96 6.64 -1.36 -3.32
N GLN A 97 7.31 -0.36 -2.72
CA GLN A 97 8.73 -0.10 -2.99
C GLN A 97 9.61 -1.30 -2.58
N VAL A 98 9.35 -1.92 -1.42
CA VAL A 98 10.02 -3.18 -1.03
C VAL A 98 9.76 -4.26 -2.07
N ALA A 99 8.49 -4.58 -2.35
CA ALA A 99 8.11 -5.68 -3.21
C ALA A 99 8.63 -5.53 -4.66
N LEU A 100 8.72 -4.29 -5.14
CA LEU A 100 9.23 -3.93 -6.47
C LEU A 100 10.76 -3.78 -6.53
N ASP A 101 11.49 -3.91 -5.43
CA ASP A 101 12.93 -3.62 -5.37
C ASP A 101 13.25 -2.19 -5.82
N ASP A 102 12.50 -1.22 -5.29
CA ASP A 102 12.62 0.19 -5.65
C ASP A 102 12.99 1.05 -4.43
N HIS A 103 13.60 2.19 -4.70
CA HIS A 103 14.06 3.16 -3.72
C HIS A 103 13.72 4.61 -4.12
N TYR A 104 12.70 4.78 -4.97
CA TYR A 104 12.29 6.07 -5.51
C TYR A 104 12.04 7.09 -4.39
N ARG A 105 12.87 8.13 -4.37
CA ARG A 105 12.82 9.27 -3.42
C ARG A 105 12.72 8.87 -1.94
N ILE A 106 13.18 7.69 -1.53
CA ILE A 106 13.07 7.22 -0.14
C ILE A 106 13.71 8.19 0.87
N ASN A 107 14.84 8.80 0.50
CA ASN A 107 15.51 9.78 1.36
C ASN A 107 14.65 11.02 1.61
N GLU A 108 13.92 11.47 0.60
CA GLU A 108 13.06 12.65 0.70
C GLU A 108 11.82 12.36 1.54
N LEU A 109 11.22 11.18 1.34
CA LEU A 109 10.12 10.67 2.15
C LEU A 109 10.53 10.58 3.63
N MET A 110 11.67 9.96 3.93
CA MET A 110 12.18 9.83 5.30
C MET A 110 12.58 11.16 5.92
N ASN A 111 13.13 12.09 5.14
CA ASN A 111 13.46 13.43 5.64
C ASN A 111 12.19 14.21 6.03
N LYS A 112 11.11 14.07 5.26
CA LYS A 112 9.87 14.81 5.52
C LYS A 112 8.99 14.15 6.58
N HIS A 113 8.85 12.83 6.54
CA HIS A 113 7.91 12.06 7.36
C HIS A 113 8.59 11.10 8.34
N GLY A 114 9.88 11.32 8.61
CA GLY A 114 10.72 10.43 9.43
C GLY A 114 10.22 10.21 10.85
N GLU A 115 9.57 11.20 11.47
CA GLU A 115 8.97 11.03 12.80
C GLU A 115 7.84 9.98 12.81
N MET A 116 6.93 10.04 11.83
CA MET A 116 5.86 9.04 11.67
C MET A 116 6.45 7.67 11.33
N ILE A 117 7.39 7.64 10.38
CA ILE A 117 7.97 6.40 9.86
C ILE A 117 8.74 5.68 10.96
N SER A 118 9.59 6.38 11.72
CA SER A 118 10.45 5.76 12.73
C SER A 118 9.70 5.25 13.97
N LYS A 119 8.52 5.80 14.28
CA LYS A 119 7.69 5.37 15.41
C LYS A 119 6.91 4.10 15.11
N ASP A 120 6.47 3.94 13.86
CA ASP A 120 5.71 2.77 13.45
C ASP A 120 6.61 1.58 13.10
N LYS A 121 6.25 0.40 13.58
CA LYS A 121 7.06 -0.81 13.39
C LYS A 121 7.20 -1.23 11.92
N LEU A 122 6.11 -1.22 11.14
CA LEU A 122 6.12 -1.62 9.72
C LEU A 122 6.76 -0.54 8.85
N LEU A 123 6.37 0.73 9.05
CA LEU A 123 6.93 1.82 8.24
C LEU A 123 8.44 1.92 8.45
N ASN A 124 8.92 1.81 9.69
CA ASN A 124 10.33 1.83 10.02
C ASN A 124 11.08 0.65 9.38
N CYS A 125 10.51 -0.55 9.47
CA CYS A 125 11.07 -1.76 8.85
C CYS A 125 11.24 -1.57 7.34
N PHE A 126 10.16 -1.20 6.64
CA PHE A 126 10.16 -1.09 5.19
C PHE A 126 11.05 0.05 4.70
N ALA A 127 10.95 1.23 5.30
CA ALA A 127 11.77 2.37 4.91
C ALA A 127 13.27 2.14 5.16
N THR A 128 13.62 1.49 6.28
CA THR A 128 15.01 1.13 6.56
C THR A 128 15.51 0.11 5.55
N PHE A 129 14.75 -0.95 5.30
CA PHE A 129 15.13 -1.97 4.32
C PHE A 129 15.33 -1.38 2.92
N ILE A 130 14.40 -0.55 2.43
CA ILE A 130 14.54 0.13 1.13
C ILE A 130 15.86 0.91 1.07
N LYS A 131 16.22 1.61 2.15
CA LYS A 131 17.39 2.50 2.18
C LYS A 131 18.71 1.76 2.38
N THR A 132 18.75 0.73 3.23
CA THR A 132 20.00 0.13 3.72
C THR A 132 20.10 -1.37 3.44
N GLN A 133 19.01 -2.01 2.99
CA GLN A 133 18.88 -3.47 2.88
C GLN A 133 19.02 -4.20 4.22
N GLU A 134 18.89 -3.47 5.34
CA GLU A 134 18.94 -4.05 6.68
C GLU A 134 17.54 -4.29 7.22
N PHE A 135 17.37 -5.46 7.83
CA PHE A 135 16.16 -5.76 8.59
C PHE A 135 16.17 -5.04 9.94
N VAL A 136 15.10 -4.28 10.21
CA VAL A 136 14.85 -3.67 11.52
C VAL A 136 13.40 -3.93 11.92
N TRP A 137 13.20 -4.39 13.17
CA TRP A 137 11.88 -4.63 13.74
C TRP A 137 11.72 -3.85 15.04
N LYS A 138 11.56 -2.53 14.93
CA LYS A 138 11.51 -1.59 16.05
C LYS A 138 10.39 -0.58 15.86
N GLY A 139 9.72 -0.23 16.96
CA GLY A 139 8.57 0.68 16.98
C GLY A 139 7.33 0.00 17.56
N THR A 140 6.19 0.66 17.44
CA THR A 140 4.87 0.12 17.82
C THR A 140 3.95 0.12 16.60
N PHE A 141 3.00 -0.81 16.52
CA PHE A 141 1.99 -0.73 15.46
C PHE A 141 1.07 0.47 15.71
N THR A 142 1.00 1.38 14.75
CA THR A 142 0.13 2.57 14.80
C THR A 142 -1.35 2.16 14.86
N VAL A 143 -1.71 1.10 14.14
CA VAL A 143 -3.04 0.51 14.18
C VAL A 143 -2.99 -0.73 15.07
N THR A 144 -3.41 -0.57 16.32
CA THR A 144 -3.38 -1.63 17.33
C THR A 144 -4.31 -2.79 16.96
N GLY A 145 -3.89 -4.03 17.19
CA GLY A 145 -4.69 -5.24 16.97
C GLY A 145 -4.73 -5.74 15.52
N VAL A 146 -4.47 -4.87 14.54
CA VAL A 146 -4.52 -5.24 13.11
C VAL A 146 -3.26 -5.99 12.69
N PHE A 147 -2.09 -5.49 13.08
CA PHE A 147 -0.79 -6.01 12.62
C PHE A 147 -0.04 -6.82 13.69
N ASP A 148 -0.60 -6.95 14.89
CA ASP A 148 0.09 -7.48 16.08
C ASP A 148 0.62 -8.91 15.89
N GLN A 149 -0.08 -9.74 15.12
CA GLN A 149 0.34 -11.11 14.81
C GLN A 149 1.66 -11.17 14.01
N LEU A 150 2.06 -10.11 13.32
CA LEU A 150 3.33 -10.05 12.59
C LEU A 150 4.56 -10.12 13.51
N ASP A 151 4.42 -9.80 14.80
CA ASP A 151 5.49 -10.05 15.78
C ASP A 151 5.82 -11.55 15.92
N GLN A 152 4.82 -12.42 15.74
CA GLN A 152 5.03 -13.86 15.78
C GLN A 152 5.78 -14.36 14.54
N VAL A 153 5.56 -13.73 13.38
CA VAL A 153 6.26 -14.07 12.13
C VAL A 153 7.76 -13.87 12.29
N VAL A 154 8.18 -12.71 12.78
CA VAL A 154 9.60 -12.35 12.95
C VAL A 154 10.33 -13.23 13.98
N GLY A 155 9.61 -13.73 15.00
CA GLY A 155 10.16 -14.61 16.03
C GLY A 155 10.02 -16.11 15.73
N SER A 156 9.34 -16.50 14.65
CA SER A 156 8.98 -17.89 14.38
C SER A 156 10.14 -18.70 13.82
N ARG A 157 10.15 -20.01 14.13
CA ARG A 157 10.98 -21.00 13.42
C ARG A 157 10.37 -21.46 12.10
N THR A 158 9.07 -21.21 11.91
CA THR A 158 8.29 -21.47 10.70
C THR A 158 7.57 -20.16 10.28
N PRO A 159 8.33 -19.15 9.82
CA PRO A 159 7.78 -17.84 9.50
C PRO A 159 6.70 -17.87 8.40
N GLU A 160 6.79 -18.79 7.43
CA GLU A 160 5.75 -18.95 6.40
C GLU A 160 4.41 -19.40 6.98
N GLU A 161 4.42 -20.33 7.94
CA GLU A 161 3.20 -20.80 8.61
C GLU A 161 2.58 -19.69 9.48
N ALA A 162 3.43 -18.96 10.21
CA ALA A 162 3.00 -17.82 11.00
C ALA A 162 2.40 -16.71 10.12
N LEU A 163 3.02 -16.42 8.98
CA LEU A 163 2.52 -15.39 8.06
C LEU A 163 1.23 -15.84 7.36
N ASN A 164 1.10 -17.12 7.01
CA ASN A 164 -0.17 -17.66 6.53
C ASN A 164 -1.29 -17.56 7.58
N THR A 165 -0.98 -17.81 8.86
CA THR A 165 -1.95 -17.64 9.95
C THR A 165 -2.43 -16.18 10.04
N TYR A 166 -1.51 -15.21 9.92
CA TYR A 166 -1.89 -13.80 9.81
C TYR A 166 -2.79 -13.52 8.61
N LEU A 167 -2.43 -14.06 7.43
CA LEU A 167 -3.19 -13.87 6.20
C LEU A 167 -4.61 -14.47 6.27
N GLU A 168 -4.80 -15.58 6.99
CA GLU A 168 -6.12 -16.19 7.19
C GLU A 168 -7.08 -15.27 7.94
N SER A 169 -6.60 -14.50 8.92
CA SER A 169 -7.41 -13.51 9.66
C SER A 169 -7.31 -12.08 9.09
N TRP A 170 -6.49 -11.85 8.06
CA TRP A 170 -6.18 -10.51 7.55
C TRP A 170 -7.42 -9.69 7.21
N TYR A 171 -8.34 -10.26 6.43
CA TYR A 171 -9.55 -9.54 6.00
C TYR A 171 -10.45 -9.18 7.18
N GLU A 172 -10.66 -10.12 8.11
CA GLU A 172 -11.51 -9.93 9.29
C GLU A 172 -10.92 -8.90 10.26
N ASN A 173 -9.59 -8.90 10.44
CA ASN A 173 -8.89 -7.91 11.26
C ASN A 173 -9.00 -6.49 10.69
N HIS A 174 -9.39 -6.34 9.42
CA HIS A 174 -9.63 -5.05 8.76
C HIS A 174 -11.13 -4.71 8.66
N ALA A 175 -12.00 -5.29 9.50
CA ALA A 175 -13.44 -5.01 9.48
C ALA A 175 -13.80 -3.51 9.64
N ASP A 176 -12.97 -2.74 10.35
CA ASP A 176 -13.14 -1.29 10.54
C ASP A 176 -12.60 -0.45 9.37
N ALA A 177 -11.95 -1.06 8.38
CA ALA A 177 -11.39 -0.35 7.24
C ALA A 177 -12.51 0.11 6.28
N ALA A 178 -12.37 1.31 5.72
CA ALA A 178 -13.36 1.89 4.82
C ALA A 178 -13.57 1.08 3.52
N TRP A 179 -12.62 0.21 3.16
CA TRP A 179 -12.69 -0.68 2.01
C TRP A 179 -13.28 -2.06 2.32
N TYR A 180 -13.52 -2.39 3.60
CA TYR A 180 -14.12 -3.67 3.99
C TYR A 180 -15.49 -3.83 3.31
N GLU A 181 -15.75 -5.00 2.74
CA GLU A 181 -16.94 -5.31 1.92
C GLU A 181 -17.19 -4.38 0.71
N SER A 182 -16.18 -3.61 0.27
CA SER A 182 -16.27 -2.82 -0.96
C SER A 182 -16.60 -3.66 -2.21
N ASP A 183 -16.30 -4.96 -2.23
CA ASP A 183 -16.69 -5.89 -3.29
C ASP A 183 -18.22 -6.06 -3.42
N LYS A 184 -18.95 -5.91 -2.31
CA LYS A 184 -20.42 -5.96 -2.20
C LYS A 184 -21.08 -4.58 -2.39
N ASN A 185 -20.28 -3.52 -2.47
CA ASN A 185 -20.80 -2.15 -2.57
C ASN A 185 -21.37 -1.88 -3.97
N LYS A 186 -22.51 -1.17 -4.03
CA LYS A 186 -23.21 -0.83 -5.27
C LYS A 186 -22.58 0.32 -6.07
N ASN A 187 -21.63 1.05 -5.47
CA ASN A 187 -21.02 2.23 -6.07
C ASN A 187 -19.67 1.94 -6.77
N ASP A 188 -19.38 0.67 -7.08
CA ASP A 188 -18.17 0.23 -7.78
C ASP A 188 -16.89 0.84 -7.20
N VAL A 189 -16.71 0.65 -5.89
CA VAL A 189 -15.57 1.18 -5.11
C VAL A 189 -14.50 0.12 -4.78
N TYR A 190 -14.69 -1.12 -5.22
CA TYR A 190 -13.76 -2.22 -5.01
C TYR A 190 -12.50 -2.06 -5.86
N VAL A 191 -11.33 -2.23 -5.25
CA VAL A 191 -10.02 -2.14 -5.93
C VAL A 191 -9.17 -3.41 -5.83
N GLY A 192 -9.54 -4.36 -4.97
CA GLY A 192 -8.73 -5.53 -4.63
C GLY A 192 -8.60 -5.71 -3.13
N TYR A 193 -8.36 -6.94 -2.69
CA TYR A 193 -8.04 -7.28 -1.30
C TYR A 193 -6.67 -7.93 -1.22
N TRP A 194 -5.69 -7.16 -0.75
CA TRP A 194 -4.28 -7.53 -0.81
C TRP A 194 -3.53 -7.08 0.44
N SER A 195 -2.84 -8.02 1.09
CA SER A 195 -1.93 -7.76 2.20
C SER A 195 -0.53 -7.45 1.64
N PHE A 196 -0.33 -6.21 1.16
CA PHE A 196 0.96 -5.80 0.61
C PHE A 196 2.08 -5.79 1.66
N GLU A 197 1.73 -5.52 2.92
CA GLU A 197 2.64 -5.61 4.05
C GLU A 197 3.18 -7.03 4.26
N SER A 198 2.38 -8.07 3.96
CA SER A 198 2.85 -9.47 4.01
C SER A 198 3.85 -9.77 2.92
N ALA A 199 3.62 -9.33 1.68
CA ALA A 199 4.59 -9.52 0.60
C ALA A 199 5.89 -8.76 0.84
N ALA A 200 5.81 -7.53 1.36
CA ALA A 200 6.99 -6.78 1.75
C ALA A 200 7.77 -7.48 2.86
N LEU A 201 7.11 -7.95 3.91
CA LEU A 201 7.76 -8.67 5.00
C LEU A 201 8.35 -10.00 4.54
N ALA A 202 7.64 -10.75 3.69
CA ALA A 202 8.11 -11.99 3.11
C ALA A 202 9.40 -11.80 2.31
N ARG A 203 9.46 -10.73 1.49
CA ARG A 203 10.66 -10.38 0.72
C ARG A 203 11.83 -10.01 1.64
N ILE A 204 11.59 -9.21 2.68
CA ILE A 204 12.62 -8.77 3.63
C ILE A 204 13.22 -9.96 4.40
N LEU A 205 12.37 -10.91 4.80
CA LEU A 205 12.77 -12.11 5.53
C LEU A 205 13.20 -13.26 4.62
N ASN A 206 13.17 -13.08 3.29
CA ASN A 206 13.48 -14.09 2.28
C ASN A 206 12.66 -15.38 2.46
N LEU A 207 11.34 -15.23 2.65
CA LEU A 207 10.40 -16.34 2.87
C LEU A 207 10.01 -17.03 1.56
N ASN A 208 9.56 -18.27 1.66
CA ASN A 208 9.11 -19.04 0.50
C ASN A 208 7.72 -18.60 0.00
N GLU A 209 7.70 -17.85 -1.10
CA GLU A 209 6.48 -17.33 -1.73
C GLU A 209 5.57 -18.42 -2.35
N ASP A 210 6.10 -19.60 -2.71
CA ASP A 210 5.28 -20.71 -3.22
C ASP A 210 4.32 -21.25 -2.15
N ILE A 211 4.64 -21.05 -0.87
CA ILE A 211 3.78 -21.41 0.26
C ILE A 211 2.72 -20.31 0.48
N LEU A 212 3.13 -19.05 0.47
CA LEU A 212 2.31 -17.89 0.79
C LEU A 212 1.30 -17.56 -0.31
N SER A 213 1.68 -17.74 -1.58
CA SER A 213 0.83 -17.51 -2.77
C SER A 213 -0.43 -18.37 -2.84
N LYS A 214 -0.56 -19.38 -1.98
CA LYS A 214 -1.79 -20.18 -1.81
C LYS A 214 -2.89 -19.40 -1.11
N ASN A 215 -2.56 -18.38 -0.32
CA ASN A 215 -3.53 -17.53 0.34
C ASN A 215 -4.05 -16.45 -0.62
N ILE A 216 -5.38 -16.26 -0.67
CA ILE A 216 -6.06 -15.35 -1.60
C ILE A 216 -5.79 -13.85 -1.34
N TYR A 217 -5.21 -13.50 -0.19
CA TYR A 217 -4.85 -12.12 0.16
C TYR A 217 -3.36 -11.84 -0.03
N TYR A 218 -2.52 -12.86 -0.28
CA TYR A 218 -1.10 -12.67 -0.51
C TYR A 218 -0.85 -12.17 -1.95
N PRO A 219 -0.23 -10.98 -2.13
CA PRO A 219 0.10 -10.48 -3.46
C PRO A 219 1.42 -11.08 -3.97
N ILE A 220 1.42 -11.55 -5.21
CA ILE A 220 2.59 -12.05 -5.95
C ILE A 220 3.13 -10.95 -6.87
N PHE A 221 4.44 -10.72 -6.86
CA PHE A 221 5.11 -9.69 -7.66
C PHE A 221 5.88 -10.26 -8.85
#